data_AF-A0A9E5GF15-F1
#
_entry.id   AF-A0A9E5GF15-F1
#
_cell.length_a   1.000
_cell.length_b   1.000
_cell.length_c   1.000
_cell.angle_alpha   90.00
_cell.angle_beta   90.00
_cell.angle_gamma   90.00
#
_symmetry.space_group_name_H-M   'P 1'
#
loop_
_entity.id
_entity.type
_entity.pdbx_description
1 polymer ?
#
loop_
_entity_poly.entity_id
_entity_poly.type
_entity_poly.pdbx_seq_one_letter_code
_entity_poly.pdbx_strand_id
1 'polypeptide(L)'
;VISGAFAGMAGAIEIAGVHRRAIEGMTSGYGFSGIVVALFGGLHPAGIVPASFFFGLLIVGADMTQRLVGVPANMVNVLQGIIILVIVSTKMILADPYLMENMWRKYQSLTKKTKEVEA
;
A
#
# COMPACT_ATOMS: atom_id res chain seq x y z
N VAL A 1 12.49 4.31 -19.70
CA VAL A 1 13.96 4.05 -19.70
C VAL A 1 14.62 4.62 -18.46
N ILE A 2 14.50 5.93 -18.19
CA ILE A 2 15.11 6.59 -17.02
C ILE A 2 14.71 5.92 -15.69
N SER A 3 13.42 5.64 -15.48
CA SER A 3 12.93 4.93 -14.29
C SER A 3 13.53 3.53 -14.12
N GLY A 4 13.77 2.82 -15.23
CA GLY A 4 14.43 1.51 -15.22
C GLY A 4 15.90 1.59 -14.82
N ALA A 5 16.61 2.64 -15.27
CA ALA A 5 17.99 2.89 -14.83
C ALA A 5 18.06 3.17 -13.32
N PHE A 6 17.14 3.99 -12.79
CA PHE A 6 17.04 4.23 -11.33
C PHE A 6 16.68 2.97 -10.54
N ALA A 7 15.73 2.17 -11.02
CA ALA A 7 15.38 0.90 -10.39
C ALA A 7 16.57 -0.08 -10.38
N GLY A 8 17.32 -0.16 -11.48
CA GLY A 8 18.55 -0.96 -11.57
C GLY A 8 19.64 -0.48 -10.61
N MET A 9 19.87 0.84 -10.52
CA MET A 9 20.83 1.42 -9.57
C MET A 9 20.42 1.15 -8.12
N ALA A 10 19.14 1.30 -7.77
CA ALA A 10 18.64 1.00 -6.43
C ALA A 10 18.91 -0.46 -6.05
N GLY A 11 18.62 -1.42 -6.95
CA GLY A 11 18.93 -2.82 -6.72
C GLY A 11 20.44 -3.10 -6.61
N ALA A 12 21.27 -2.46 -7.43
CA ALA A 12 22.72 -2.59 -7.35
C ALA A 12 23.28 -2.08 -6.01
N ILE A 13 22.78 -0.95 -5.53
CA ILE A 13 23.15 -0.38 -4.22
C ILE A 13 22.74 -1.32 -3.07
N GLU A 14 21.53 -1.88 -3.12
CA GLU A 14 21.04 -2.81 -2.10
C GLU A 14 21.91 -4.08 -2.01
N ILE A 15 22.28 -4.65 -3.17
CA ILE A 15 23.11 -5.86 -3.22
C ILE A 15 24.55 -5.55 -2.78
N ALA A 16 25.16 -4.49 -3.33
CA ALA A 16 26.55 -4.16 -3.02
C ALA A 16 26.73 -3.66 -1.58
N GLY A 17 25.74 -2.94 -1.05
CA GLY A 17 25.78 -2.32 0.27
C GLY A 17 25.35 -3.24 1.41
N VAL A 18 24.17 -3.86 1.30
CA VAL A 18 23.53 -4.58 2.41
C VAL A 18 23.87 -6.06 2.37
N HIS A 19 23.53 -6.74 1.28
CA HIS A 19 23.61 -8.20 1.19
C HIS A 19 25.02 -8.71 0.86
N ARG A 20 25.83 -7.91 0.15
CA ARG A 20 27.18 -8.23 -0.37
C ARG A 20 27.29 -9.50 -1.22
N ARG A 21 26.16 -10.11 -1.58
CA ARG A 21 26.02 -11.28 -2.44
C ARG A 21 24.59 -11.31 -2.96
N ALA A 22 24.38 -11.90 -4.14
CA ALA A 22 23.02 -12.13 -4.63
C ALA A 22 22.39 -13.27 -3.82
N ILE A 23 21.29 -12.97 -3.12
CA ILE A 23 20.52 -13.95 -2.33
C ILE A 23 19.16 -14.14 -2.99
N GLU A 24 18.65 -15.37 -3.00
CA GLU A 24 17.28 -15.63 -3.40
C GLU A 24 16.30 -14.83 -2.53
N GLY A 25 15.27 -14.27 -3.15
CA GLY A 25 14.28 -13.46 -2.42
C GLY A 25 14.76 -12.07 -2.01
N MET A 26 15.88 -11.56 -2.55
CA MET A 26 16.44 -10.23 -2.23
C MET A 26 15.44 -9.07 -2.30
N THR A 27 14.41 -9.19 -3.14
CA THR A 27 13.40 -8.13 -3.28
C THR A 27 12.42 -8.13 -2.12
N SER A 28 12.22 -9.25 -1.40
CA SER A 28 11.36 -9.42 -0.21
C SER A 28 10.04 -8.62 -0.23
N GLY A 29 9.44 -8.42 -1.41
CA GLY A 29 8.22 -7.60 -1.56
C GLY A 29 8.40 -6.07 -1.64
N TYR A 30 9.62 -5.52 -1.63
CA TYR A 30 9.90 -4.08 -1.75
C TYR A 30 9.27 -3.42 -2.99
N GLY A 31 9.14 -4.16 -4.10
CA GLY A 31 8.42 -3.68 -5.28
C GLY A 31 6.93 -3.44 -5.01
N PHE A 32 6.29 -4.31 -4.23
CA PHE A 32 4.90 -4.17 -3.83
C PHE A 32 4.73 -3.02 -2.83
N SER A 33 5.63 -2.91 -1.85
CA SER A 33 5.66 -1.78 -0.92
C SER A 33 5.89 -0.45 -1.64
N GLY A 34 6.67 -0.44 -2.74
CA GLY A 34 6.87 0.72 -3.60
C GLY A 34 5.58 1.23 -4.25
N ILE A 35 4.63 0.34 -4.58
CA ILE A 35 3.30 0.75 -5.10
C ILE A 35 2.55 1.54 -4.03
N VAL A 36 2.59 1.08 -2.78
CA VAL A 36 1.91 1.74 -1.65
C VAL A 36 2.51 3.12 -1.40
N VAL A 37 3.84 3.22 -1.41
CA VAL A 37 4.56 4.49 -1.26
C VAL A 37 4.19 5.46 -2.38
N ALA A 38 4.11 4.99 -3.63
CA ALA A 38 3.73 5.83 -4.77
C ALA A 38 2.29 6.34 -4.66
N LEU A 39 1.36 5.48 -4.21
CA LEU A 39 -0.03 5.85 -3.97
C LEU A 39 -0.16 6.84 -2.81
N PHE A 40 0.56 6.62 -1.72
CA PHE A 40 0.56 7.50 -0.55
C PHE A 40 1.17 8.87 -0.85
N GLY A 41 2.23 8.92 -1.66
CA GLY A 41 2.85 10.15 -2.15
C GLY A 41 2.06 10.88 -3.24
N GLY A 42 0.83 10.44 -3.55
CA GLY A 42 -0.04 11.09 -4.53
C GLY A 42 0.49 11.02 -5.97
N LEU A 43 1.34 10.04 -6.30
CA LEU A 43 2.04 9.89 -7.58
C LEU A 43 2.93 11.10 -7.94
N HIS A 44 3.28 11.94 -6.97
CA HIS A 44 4.10 13.12 -7.18
C HIS A 44 5.52 12.91 -6.61
N PRO A 45 6.60 13.24 -7.34
CA PRO A 45 7.97 12.99 -6.89
C PRO A 45 8.29 13.60 -5.52
N ALA A 46 7.80 14.81 -5.24
CA ALA A 46 8.01 15.48 -3.95
C ALA A 46 7.28 14.79 -2.79
N GLY A 47 6.13 14.16 -3.04
CA GLY A 47 5.40 13.39 -2.03
C GLY A 47 5.98 12.01 -1.79
N ILE A 48 6.65 11.42 -2.78
CA ILE A 48 7.27 10.09 -2.70
C ILE A 48 8.47 10.08 -1.74
N VAL A 49 9.25 11.16 -1.66
CA VAL A 49 10.45 11.25 -0.80
C VAL A 49 10.12 11.08 0.69
N PRO A 50 9.21 11.89 1.30
CA PRO A 50 8.84 11.70 2.70
C PRO A 50 8.04 10.41 2.91
N ALA A 51 7.24 9.98 1.93
CA ALA A 51 6.49 8.73 2.00
C ALA A 51 7.40 7.50 2.07
N SER A 52 8.43 7.43 1.21
CA SER A 52 9.36 6.30 1.17
C SER A 52 10.18 6.21 2.44
N PHE A 53 10.59 7.35 3.00
CA PHE A 53 11.28 7.40 4.28
C PHE A 53 10.41 6.86 5.42
N PHE A 54 9.17 7.33 5.53
CA PHE A 54 8.22 6.89 6.55
C PHE A 54 7.96 5.38 6.47
N PHE A 55 7.67 4.86 5.27
CA PHE A 55 7.42 3.43 5.07
C PHE A 55 8.68 2.59 5.30
N GLY A 56 9.86 3.07 4.92
CA GLY A 56 11.13 2.41 5.25
C GLY A 56 11.31 2.26 6.76
N LEU A 57 10.99 3.31 7.51
CA LEU A 57 11.03 3.31 8.97
C LEU A 57 10.04 2.31 9.58
N LEU A 58 8.82 2.22 9.02
CA LEU A 58 7.83 1.22 9.43
C LEU A 58 8.28 -0.21 9.16
N ILE A 59 8.89 -0.47 8.01
CA ILE A 59 9.38 -1.81 7.64
C ILE A 59 10.50 -2.24 8.61
N VAL A 60 11.49 -1.39 8.82
CA VAL A 60 12.61 -1.69 9.74
C VAL A 60 12.12 -1.79 11.19
N GLY A 61 11.24 -0.88 11.61
CA GLY A 61 10.66 -0.90 12.96
C GLY A 61 9.84 -2.16 13.23
N ALA A 62 9.10 -2.65 12.23
CA ALA A 62 8.35 -3.89 12.35
C ALA A 62 9.27 -5.13 12.37
N ASP A 63 10.34 -5.16 11.56
CA ASP A 63 11.33 -6.25 11.63
C ASP A 63 12.02 -6.30 13.01
N MET A 64 12.36 -5.13 13.56
CA MET A 64 12.88 -5.04 14.94
C MET A 64 11.87 -5.54 15.96
N THR A 65 10.60 -5.13 15.85
CA THR A 65 9.54 -5.55 16.79
C THR A 65 9.23 -7.04 16.69
N GLN A 66 9.26 -7.62 15.48
CA GLN A 66 9.14 -9.05 15.26
C GLN A 66 10.26 -9.82 15.98
N ARG A 67 11.51 -9.36 15.87
CA ARG A 67 12.66 -10.00 16.52
C ARG A 67 12.62 -9.91 18.04
N LEU A 68 12.11 -8.80 18.58
CA LEU A 68 12.12 -8.53 20.03
C LEU A 68 10.89 -9.07 20.76
N VAL A 69 9.71 -9.02 20.14
CA VAL A 69 8.40 -9.25 20.80
C VAL A 69 7.67 -10.47 20.20
N GLY A 70 8.20 -11.08 19.14
CA GLY A 70 7.60 -12.28 18.51
C GLY A 70 6.31 -11.98 17.74
N VAL A 71 6.08 -10.71 17.38
CA VAL A 71 4.93 -10.30 16.56
C VAL A 71 5.04 -10.89 15.15
N PRO A 72 3.96 -11.37 14.52
CA PRO A 72 4.01 -11.94 13.17
C PRO A 72 4.53 -10.96 12.11
N ALA A 73 5.42 -11.44 11.25
CA ALA A 73 6.03 -10.68 10.15
C ALA A 73 5.04 -10.02 9.19
N ASN A 74 3.83 -10.58 9.09
CA ASN A 74 2.82 -10.12 8.16
C ASN A 74 2.13 -8.81 8.58
N MET A 75 2.42 -8.25 9.77
CA MET A 75 1.81 -7.00 10.23
C MET A 75 2.01 -5.84 9.26
N VAL A 76 3.22 -5.70 8.68
CA VAL A 76 3.52 -4.64 7.71
C VAL A 76 2.70 -4.83 6.44
N ASN A 77 2.58 -6.06 5.95
CA ASN A 77 1.84 -6.37 4.73
C ASN A 77 0.34 -6.08 4.91
N VAL A 78 -0.21 -6.39 6.08
CA VAL A 78 -1.61 -6.06 6.42
C VAL A 78 -1.81 -4.55 6.47
N LEU A 79 -0.91 -3.80 7.13
CA LEU A 79 -0.96 -2.33 7.15
C LEU A 79 -0.88 -1.73 5.75
N GLN A 80 0.06 -2.21 4.92
CA GLN A 80 0.18 -1.81 3.52
C GLN A 80 -1.11 -2.06 2.74
N GLY A 81 -1.73 -3.24 2.90
CA GLY A 81 -3.00 -3.58 2.28
C GLY A 81 -4.14 -2.63 2.68
N ILE A 82 -4.25 -2.33 3.98
CA ILE A 82 -5.26 -1.38 4.49
C ILE A 82 -5.03 0.01 3.89
N ILE A 83 -3.79 0.47 3.81
CA ILE A 83 -3.45 1.79 3.24
C ILE A 83 -3.84 1.86 1.76
N ILE A 84 -3.54 0.82 0.98
CA ILE A 84 -3.97 0.75 -0.43
C ILE A 84 -5.49 0.85 -0.51
N LEU A 85 -6.23 0.05 0.28
CA LEU A 85 -7.70 0.06 0.26
C LEU A 85 -8.24 1.45 0.56
N VAL A 86 -7.75 2.11 1.61
CA VAL A 86 -8.18 3.47 1.98
C VAL A 86 -7.90 4.46 0.86
N ILE A 87 -6.68 4.50 0.31
CA ILE A 87 -6.32 5.46 -0.75
C ILE A 87 -7.14 5.21 -2.01
N VAL A 88 -7.27 3.96 -2.44
CA VAL A 88 -8.01 3.60 -3.65
C VAL A 88 -9.49 3.91 -3.49
N SER A 89 -10.11 3.54 -2.36
CA SER A 89 -11.50 3.86 -2.08
C SER A 89 -11.75 5.37 -2.05
N THR A 90 -10.89 6.16 -1.38
CA THR A 90 -11.02 7.61 -1.37
C THR A 90 -10.86 8.20 -2.76
N LYS A 91 -9.87 7.77 -3.55
CA LYS A 91 -9.69 8.25 -4.93
C LYS A 91 -10.88 7.88 -5.82
N MET A 92 -11.43 6.68 -5.67
CA MET A 92 -12.58 6.22 -6.44
C MET A 92 -13.83 7.06 -6.13
N ILE A 93 -14.07 7.37 -4.86
CA ILE A 93 -15.19 8.23 -4.43
C ILE A 93 -15.02 9.67 -4.95
N LEU A 94 -13.79 10.20 -4.92
CA LEU A 94 -13.50 11.57 -5.38
C LEU A 94 -13.54 11.69 -6.90
N ALA A 95 -13.15 10.65 -7.64
CA ALA A 95 -13.09 10.67 -9.10
C ALA A 95 -14.45 10.48 -9.78
N ASP A 96 -15.37 9.70 -9.17
CA ASP A 96 -16.71 9.46 -9.70
C ASP A 96 -17.80 9.90 -8.69
N PRO A 97 -18.30 11.15 -8.77
CA PRO A 97 -19.44 11.61 -7.99
C PRO A 97 -20.70 10.75 -8.20
N TYR A 98 -20.79 10.05 -9.34
CA TYR A 98 -21.90 9.19 -9.72
C TYR A 98 -21.93 7.86 -8.94
N LEU A 99 -20.80 7.42 -8.37
CA LEU A 99 -20.73 6.18 -7.59
C LEU A 99 -21.60 6.28 -6.32
N MET A 100 -21.61 7.46 -5.69
CA MET A 100 -22.44 7.76 -4.53
C MET A 100 -23.93 7.66 -4.88
N GLU A 101 -24.31 8.08 -6.07
CA GLU A 101 -25.71 8.04 -6.52
C GLU A 101 -26.18 6.60 -6.77
N ASN A 102 -25.38 5.77 -7.43
CA ASN A 102 -25.72 4.36 -7.66
C ASN A 102 -25.69 3.54 -6.36
N MET A 103 -24.76 3.82 -5.45
CA MET A 103 -24.74 3.20 -4.12
C MET A 103 -25.97 3.60 -3.29
N TRP A 104 -26.36 4.88 -3.31
CA TRP A 104 -27.54 5.37 -2.61
C TRP A 104 -28.83 4.76 -3.14
N ARG A 105 -28.99 4.68 -4.47
CA ARG A 105 -30.15 4.02 -5.11
C ARG A 105 -30.24 2.54 -4.72
N LYS A 106 -29.10 1.84 -4.68
CA LYS A 106 -29.06 0.42 -4.28
C LYS A 106 -29.34 0.25 -2.78
N TYR A 107 -28.81 1.13 -1.93
CA TYR A 107 -29.08 1.13 -0.49
C TYR A 107 -30.58 1.33 -0.21
N GLN A 108 -31.21 2.32 -0.84
CA GLN A 108 -32.65 2.55 -0.72
C GLN A 108 -33.49 1.33 -1.14
N SER A 109 -33.08 0.63 -2.21
CA SER A 109 -33.77 -0.58 -2.67
C SER A 109 -33.67 -1.74 -1.67
N LEU A 110 -32.55 -1.86 -0.93
CA LEU A 110 -32.37 -2.88 0.10
C LEU A 110 -33.20 -2.58 1.34
N THR A 111 -33.23 -1.33 1.80
CA THR A 111 -34.10 -0.91 2.92
C THR A 111 -35.59 -1.03 2.62
N LYS A 112 -36.03 -0.84 1.36
CA LYS A 112 -37.43 -1.09 0.98
C LYS A 112 -37.76 -2.58 1.01
N LYS A 113 -36.87 -3.43 0.52
CA LYS A 113 -37.08 -4.88 0.44
C LYS A 113 -37.13 -5.54 1.82
N THR A 114 -36.36 -5.06 2.80
CA THR A 114 -36.44 -5.56 4.19
C THR A 114 -37.77 -5.22 4.85
N LYS A 115 -38.34 -4.02 4.60
CA LYS A 115 -39.65 -3.63 5.14
C LYS A 115 -40.83 -4.42 4.56
N GLU A 116 -40.72 -4.91 3.33
CA GLU A 116 -41.74 -5.79 2.72
C GLU A 116 -41.69 -7.24 3.23
N VAL A 117 -40.61 -7.65 3.90
CA VAL A 117 -40.45 -9.02 4.45
C VAL A 117 -40.85 -9.09 5.92
N GLU A 118 -40.87 -7.96 6.63
CA GLU A 118 -41.30 -7.85 8.03
C GLU A 118 -42.80 -7.51 8.21
N ALA A 119 -43.55 -7.27 7.13
CA ALA A 119 -44.99 -6.96 7.12
C ALA A 119 -45.82 -8.15 6.61
#